data_AF-A0A7D7VPY7-F1
#
_entry.id   AF-A0A7D7VPY7-F1
#
_cell.length_a   1.000
_cell.length_b   1.000
_cell.length_c   1.000
_cell.angle_alpha   90.00
_cell.angle_beta   90.00
_cell.angle_gamma   90.00
#
_symmetry.space_group_name_H-M   'P 1'
#
loop_
_entity.id
_entity.type
_entity.pdbx_description
1 polymer ?
#
loop_
_entity_poly.entity_id
_entity_poly.type
_entity_poly.pdbx_seq_one_letter_code
_entity_poly.pdbx_strand_id
1 'polypeptide(L)'
;MLFKFEFMKTQTAFRIDEKLLELLREKAKAQKRSLNNYIEYILYQVVGNIPNDETVQAINDARKNINLTPINDLDEYLENL
;
A
#
# COMPACT_ATOMS: atom_id res chain seq x y z
N MET A 1 -13.24 0.04 -20.73
CA MET A 1 -12.79 -1.33 -20.36
C MET A 1 -12.10 -1.20 -19.02
N LEU A 2 -12.82 -1.47 -17.93
CA LEU A 2 -12.24 -1.41 -16.57
C LEU A 2 -11.45 -2.70 -16.37
N PHE A 3 -10.13 -2.59 -16.23
CA PHE A 3 -9.30 -3.70 -15.78
C PHE A 3 -9.70 -4.01 -14.33
N LYS A 4 -10.53 -5.04 -14.14
CA LYS A 4 -10.64 -5.68 -12.84
C LYS A 4 -9.29 -6.34 -12.55
N PHE A 5 -8.47 -5.72 -11.72
CA PHE A 5 -7.41 -6.44 -11.03
C PHE A 5 -8.09 -7.41 -10.05
N GLU A 6 -8.37 -8.63 -10.49
CA GLU A 6 -8.54 -9.71 -9.54
C GLU A 6 -7.19 -9.91 -8.85
N PHE A 7 -7.13 -9.69 -7.54
CA PHE A 7 -5.96 -9.94 -6.72
C PHE A 7 -5.74 -11.45 -6.57
N MET A 8 -5.37 -12.11 -7.66
CA MET A 8 -5.00 -13.51 -7.67
C MET A 8 -3.57 -13.64 -7.16
N LYS A 9 -3.40 -14.28 -6.00
CA LYS A 9 -2.07 -14.61 -5.49
C LYS A 9 -1.44 -15.67 -6.38
N THR A 10 -0.32 -15.33 -7.00
CA THR A 10 0.47 -16.26 -7.81
C THR A 10 1.65 -16.77 -6.99
N GLN A 11 1.79 -18.10 -6.88
CA GLN A 11 2.95 -18.69 -6.22
C GLN A 11 4.21 -18.37 -7.02
N THR A 12 5.16 -17.70 -6.38
CA THR A 12 6.42 -17.28 -7.00
C THR A 12 7.59 -17.78 -6.17
N ALA A 13 8.55 -18.45 -6.81
CA ALA A 13 9.75 -18.94 -6.15
C ALA A 13 10.89 -17.92 -6.28
N PHE A 14 11.50 -17.56 -5.16
CA PHE A 14 12.68 -16.71 -5.12
C PHE A 14 13.85 -17.47 -4.50
N ARG A 15 15.04 -17.24 -5.03
CA ARG A 15 16.28 -17.61 -4.35
C ARG A 15 16.70 -16.43 -3.48
N ILE A 16 16.81 -16.67 -2.20
CA ILE A 16 17.18 -15.67 -1.19
C ILE A 16 18.40 -16.22 -0.46
N ASP A 17 19.37 -15.35 -0.17
CA ASP A 17 20.52 -15.70 0.67
C ASP A 17 20.04 -16.26 2.02
N GLU A 18 20.70 -17.31 2.51
CA GLU A 18 20.27 -18.04 3.70
C GLU A 18 20.21 -17.15 4.94
N LYS A 19 21.21 -16.27 5.13
CA LYS A 19 21.25 -15.35 6.28
C LYS A 19 20.14 -14.31 6.17
N LEU A 20 19.88 -13.82 4.95
CA LEU A 20 18.75 -12.91 4.73
C LEU A 20 17.41 -13.59 5.03
N LEU A 21 17.24 -14.88 4.67
CA LEU A 21 16.03 -15.63 4.97
C LEU A 21 15.80 -15.77 6.48
N GLU A 22 16.85 -16.00 7.27
CA GLU A 22 16.76 -16.03 8.74
C GLU A 22 16.30 -14.69 9.31
N LEU A 23 16.92 -13.59 8.88
CA LEU A 23 16.55 -12.24 9.32
C LEU A 23 15.08 -11.90 8.98
N LEU A 24 14.63 -12.29 7.78
CA LEU A 24 13.24 -12.12 7.37
C LEU A 24 12.27 -12.91 8.26
N ARG A 25 12.63 -14.13 8.67
CA ARG A 25 11.81 -14.94 9.58
C ARG A 25 11.72 -14.33 10.97
N GLU A 26 12.82 -13.82 11.52
CA GLU A 26 12.82 -13.15 12.81
C GLU A 26 11.93 -11.91 12.82
N LYS A 27 12.06 -11.07 11.77
CA LYS A 27 11.24 -9.86 11.61
C LYS A 27 9.76 -10.19 11.40
N ALA A 28 9.44 -11.22 10.62
CA ALA A 28 8.05 -11.69 10.47
C ALA A 28 7.46 -12.14 11.81
N LYS A 29 8.22 -12.92 12.60
CA LYS A 29 7.81 -13.39 13.93
C LYS A 29 7.59 -12.23 14.91
N ALA A 30 8.50 -11.25 14.93
CA ALA A 30 8.38 -10.06 15.77
C ALA A 30 7.08 -9.28 15.49
N GLN A 31 6.59 -9.31 14.25
CA GLN A 31 5.34 -8.68 13.84
C GLN A 31 4.11 -9.62 13.87
N LYS A 32 4.26 -10.85 14.38
CA LYS A 32 3.19 -11.87 14.41
C LYS A 32 2.60 -12.16 13.02
N ARG A 33 3.42 -12.17 11.99
CA ARG A 33 3.04 -12.44 10.58
C ARG A 33 3.69 -13.71 10.07
N SER A 34 3.07 -14.35 9.08
CA SER A 34 3.75 -15.39 8.30
C SER A 34 4.86 -14.76 7.45
N LEU A 35 5.89 -15.56 7.11
CA LEU A 35 6.99 -15.10 6.26
C LEU A 35 6.48 -14.57 4.91
N ASN A 36 5.56 -15.28 4.26
CA ASN A 36 4.97 -14.83 3.00
C ASN A 36 4.23 -13.50 3.16
N ASN A 37 3.42 -13.33 4.21
CA ASN A 37 2.72 -12.06 4.44
C ASN A 37 3.69 -10.91 4.70
N TYR A 38 4.78 -11.18 5.42
CA TYR A 38 5.80 -10.18 5.71
C TYR A 38 6.57 -9.75 4.45
N ILE A 39 6.97 -10.71 3.61
CA ILE A 39 7.63 -10.42 2.33
C ILE A 39 6.69 -9.66 1.39
N GLU A 40 5.44 -10.10 1.27
CA GLU A 40 4.42 -9.40 0.46
C GLU A 40 4.24 -7.95 0.93
N TYR A 41 4.16 -7.72 2.24
CA TYR A 41 4.10 -6.37 2.82
C TYR A 41 5.33 -5.52 2.45
N ILE A 42 6.56 -6.03 2.63
CA ILE A 42 7.79 -5.29 2.27
C ILE A 42 7.79 -4.96 0.78
N LEU A 43 7.44 -5.94 -0.07
CA LEU A 43 7.38 -5.73 -1.51
C LEU A 43 6.36 -4.64 -1.85
N TYR A 44 5.17 -4.65 -1.26
CA TYR A 44 4.20 -3.56 -1.45
C TYR A 44 4.70 -2.21 -0.92
N GLN A 45 5.48 -2.15 0.16
CA GLN A 45 6.06 -0.87 0.60
C GLN A 45 7.09 -0.33 -0.39
N VAL A 46 7.84 -1.23 -1.07
CA VAL A 46 8.90 -0.86 -2.02
C VAL A 46 8.35 -0.60 -3.43
N VAL A 47 7.46 -1.47 -3.91
CA VAL A 47 6.90 -1.43 -5.28
C VAL A 47 5.51 -0.79 -5.33
N GLY A 48 4.76 -0.86 -4.24
CA GLY A 48 3.33 -0.57 -4.15
C GLY A 48 3.00 0.86 -3.74
N ASN A 49 3.94 1.80 -3.87
CA ASN A 49 3.61 3.22 -3.94
C ASN A 49 2.99 3.61 -5.31
N ILE A 50 2.37 2.64 -5.99
CA ILE A 50 1.56 2.84 -7.20
C ILE A 50 0.15 3.11 -6.69
N PRO A 51 -0.33 4.36 -6.75
CA PRO A 51 -1.70 4.66 -6.36
C PRO A 51 -2.64 3.83 -7.25
N ASN A 52 -3.70 3.26 -6.66
CA ASN A 52 -4.74 2.62 -7.46
C ASN A 52 -5.45 3.67 -8.35
N ASP A 53 -6.22 3.23 -9.35
CA ASP A 53 -6.82 4.15 -10.33
C ASP A 53 -7.64 5.28 -9.66
N GLU A 54 -8.34 4.96 -8.57
CA GLU A 54 -9.10 5.94 -7.78
C GLU A 54 -8.19 6.97 -7.10
N THR A 55 -7.08 6.53 -6.52
CA THR A 55 -6.10 7.41 -5.88
C THR A 55 -5.35 8.26 -6.91
N VAL A 56 -5.00 7.68 -8.07
CA VAL A 56 -4.43 8.45 -9.19
C VAL A 56 -5.41 9.53 -9.64
N GLN A 57 -6.69 9.20 -9.78
CA GLN A 57 -7.72 10.14 -10.18
C GLN A 57 -7.90 11.25 -9.14
N ALA A 58 -8.01 10.92 -7.85
CA ALA A 58 -8.11 11.88 -6.76
C ALA A 58 -6.90 12.83 -6.71
N ILE A 59 -5.68 12.32 -6.90
CA ILE A 59 -4.46 13.13 -6.99
C ILE A 59 -4.53 14.09 -8.19
N ASN A 60 -4.99 13.61 -9.34
CA ASN A 60 -5.11 14.43 -10.56
C ASN A 60 -6.18 15.52 -10.40
N ASP A 61 -7.31 15.20 -9.78
CA ASP A 61 -8.41 16.13 -9.53
C ASP A 61 -7.97 17.21 -8.54
N ALA A 62 -7.31 16.83 -7.44
CA ALA A 62 -6.74 17.77 -6.48
C ALA A 62 -5.73 18.73 -7.14
N ARG A 63 -4.81 18.22 -7.98
CA ARG A 63 -3.85 19.06 -8.73
C ARG A 63 -4.51 20.03 -9.70
N LYS A 64 -5.72 19.71 -10.19
CA LYS A 64 -6.49 20.55 -11.10
C LYS A 64 -7.52 21.44 -10.37
N ASN A 65 -7.53 21.44 -9.04
CA ASN A 65 -8.54 22.11 -8.21
C ASN A 65 -9.98 21.65 -8.49
N ILE A 66 -10.15 20.37 -8.83
CA ILE A 66 -11.45 19.74 -9.08
C ILE A 66 -11.90 19.07 -7.77
N ASN A 67 -13.18 19.25 -7.41
CA ASN A 67 -13.80 18.62 -6.23
C ASN A 67 -13.09 18.89 -4.88
N LEU A 68 -12.46 20.06 -4.73
CA LEU A 68 -11.85 20.48 -3.48
C LEU A 68 -12.85 21.27 -2.63
N THR A 69 -12.89 20.97 -1.33
CA THR A 69 -13.61 21.77 -0.33
C THR A 69 -12.60 22.61 0.44
N PRO A 70 -12.71 23.95 0.44
CA PRO A 70 -11.83 24.80 1.23
C PRO A 70 -12.09 24.59 2.72
N ILE A 71 -11.02 24.41 3.49
CA ILE A 71 -11.08 24.38 4.94
C ILE A 71 -10.88 25.82 5.43
N ASN A 72 -11.96 26.41 5.96
CA ASN A 72 -11.93 27.77 6.51
C ASN A 72 -11.64 27.79 8.02
N ASP A 73 -12.01 26.71 8.71
CA ASP A 73 -11.79 26.48 10.13
C ASP A 73 -11.30 25.04 10.33
N LEU A 74 -10.19 24.87 11.03
CA LEU A 74 -9.57 23.57 11.22
C LEU A 74 -10.30 22.75 12.29
N ASP A 75 -10.80 23.39 13.34
CA ASP A 75 -11.45 22.71 14.46
C ASP A 75 -12.81 22.16 14.01
N GLU A 76 -13.61 22.97 13.30
CA GLU A 76 -14.88 22.54 12.71
C GLU A 76 -14.68 21.37 11.72
N TYR A 77 -13.63 21.42 10.90
CA TYR A 77 -13.33 20.35 9.95
C TYR A 77 -12.99 19.03 10.66
N LEU A 78 -12.19 19.08 11.72
CA LEU A 78 -11.80 17.90 12.51
C LEU A 78 -12.97 17.29 13.28
N GLU A 79 -13.93 18.10 13.72
CA GLU A 79 -15.16 17.62 14.37
C GLU A 79 -16.10 16.87 13.41
N ASN A 80 -16.00 17.11 12.10
CA ASN A 80 -16.86 16.54 11.06
C ASN A 80 -16.21 15.41 10.24
N LEU A 81 -14.99 14.99 10.61
CA LEU A 81 -14.22 13.90 9.99
C LEU A 81 -14.67 12.51 10.46
#